data_AF-V5GTT4-F1
#
_entry.id   AF-V5GTT4-F1
#
_cell.length_a   1.000
_cell.length_b   1.000
_cell.length_c   1.000
_cell.angle_alpha   90.00
_cell.angle_beta   90.00
_cell.angle_gamma   90.00
#
_symmetry.space_group_name_H-M   'P 1'
#
loop_
_entity.id
_entity.type
_entity.pdbx_description
1 polymer ?
#
loop_
_entity_poly.entity_id
_entity_poly.type
_entity_poly.pdbx_seq_one_letter_code
_entity_poly.pdbx_strand_id
1 'polypeptide(L)'
;YFDVRLTSDLSWNNHIEAITADSSRTLGLIRRNLKSAPPFVRKLALDTYVRPKLEYASTIWNPHQLYLITTLEAVQNRAARFISSTCDFSFSVSALKTQLTMSSSQLRRKVSQLRLNHKIYYHIPDLKTTLLLPPDRTSSRLNNVCTIKCIFGSTNAFNRSFIPQAISDWNSLPSSIVTILDSADFSSAVKLHLSCH
;
A
#
# COMPACT_ATOMS: atom_id res chain seq x y z
N TYR A 1 1.28 4.50 -22.30
CA TYR A 1 0.16 3.54 -22.15
C TYR A 1 0.33 2.55 -20.99
N PHE A 2 1.43 2.53 -20.22
CA PHE A 2 1.41 1.98 -18.86
C PHE A 2 1.99 3.03 -17.91
N ASP A 3 1.25 3.36 -16.84
CA ASP A 3 1.48 4.56 -16.01
C ASP A 3 2.63 4.39 -14.98
N VAL A 4 3.44 3.34 -15.11
CA VAL A 4 4.62 3.08 -14.27
C VAL A 4 5.87 3.44 -15.06
N ARG A 5 6.64 4.40 -14.54
CA ARG A 5 7.89 4.86 -15.17
C ARG A 5 9.06 4.10 -14.56
N LEU A 6 9.69 3.25 -15.36
CA LEU A 6 10.92 2.55 -14.99
C LEU A 6 12.12 3.36 -15.45
N THR A 7 13.11 3.49 -14.57
CA THR A 7 14.40 4.10 -14.86
C THR A 7 15.51 3.04 -14.82
N SER A 8 16.63 3.29 -15.49
CA SER A 8 17.75 2.35 -15.56
C SER A 8 18.42 2.10 -14.21
N ASP A 9 18.31 3.05 -13.28
CA ASP A 9 18.78 2.96 -11.89
C ASP A 9 17.74 2.33 -10.93
N LEU A 10 16.59 1.88 -11.46
CA LEU A 10 15.46 1.33 -10.69
C LEU A 10 14.92 2.29 -9.61
N SER A 11 15.18 3.58 -9.76
CA SER A 11 14.72 4.63 -8.85
C SER A 11 13.25 4.99 -9.09
N TRP A 12 12.48 5.08 -8.01
CA TRP A 12 11.07 5.48 -8.08
C TRP A 12 10.86 6.99 -8.04
N ASN A 13 11.92 7.81 -8.02
CA ASN A 13 11.83 9.27 -7.86
C ASN A 13 10.97 9.91 -8.94
N ASN A 14 11.36 9.73 -10.20
CA ASN A 14 10.66 10.30 -11.36
C ASN A 14 9.20 9.82 -11.46
N HIS A 15 8.95 8.57 -11.05
CA HIS A 15 7.61 8.03 -11.02
C HIS A 15 6.76 8.67 -9.92
N ILE A 16 7.28 8.76 -8.70
CA ILE A 16 6.59 9.33 -7.54
C ILE A 16 6.32 10.82 -7.72
N GLU A 17 7.28 11.57 -8.26
CA GLU A 17 7.08 12.98 -8.62
C GLU A 17 5.95 13.15 -9.63
N ALA A 18 5.89 12.29 -10.64
CA ALA A 18 4.84 12.35 -11.66
C ALA A 18 3.44 12.06 -11.08
N ILE A 19 3.28 10.98 -10.31
CA ILE A 19 1.98 10.61 -9.72
C ILE A 19 1.55 11.61 -8.65
N THR A 20 2.48 12.17 -7.87
CA THR A 20 2.17 13.19 -6.86
C THR A 20 1.77 14.51 -7.50
N ALA A 21 2.41 14.91 -8.60
CA ALA A 21 2.03 16.09 -9.38
C ALA A 21 0.63 15.94 -9.99
N ASP A 22 0.34 14.81 -10.63
CA ASP A 22 -0.97 14.54 -11.22
C ASP A 22 -2.09 14.43 -10.17
N SER A 23 -1.81 13.76 -9.06
CA SER A 23 -2.73 13.68 -7.91
C SER A 23 -2.97 15.07 -7.29
N SER A 24 -1.94 15.91 -7.20
CA SER A 24 -2.05 17.29 -6.69
C SER A 24 -2.89 18.17 -7.63
N ARG A 25 -2.74 18.02 -8.95
CA ARG A 25 -3.57 18.72 -9.94
C ARG A 25 -5.04 18.32 -9.81
N THR A 26 -5.30 17.02 -9.68
CA THR A 26 -6.65 16.47 -9.48
C THR A 26 -7.27 16.99 -8.18
N LEU A 27 -6.50 16.97 -7.08
CA LEU A 27 -6.91 17.56 -5.80
C LEU A 27 -7.24 19.05 -5.96
N GLY A 28 -6.44 19.82 -6.71
CA GLY A 28 -6.71 21.23 -6.99
C GLY A 28 -8.04 21.47 -7.69
N LEU A 29 -8.38 20.65 -8.69
CA LEU A 29 -9.67 20.71 -9.39
C LEU A 29 -10.83 20.40 -8.45
N ILE A 30 -10.71 19.35 -7.65
CA ILE A 30 -11.73 18.97 -6.65
C ILE A 30 -11.93 20.10 -5.64
N ARG A 31 -10.85 20.71 -5.16
CA ARG A 31 -10.91 21.83 -4.19
C ARG A 31 -11.63 23.05 -4.74
N ARG A 32 -11.49 23.36 -6.03
CA ARG A 32 -12.17 24.49 -6.68
C ARG A 32 -13.66 24.24 -6.84
N ASN A 33 -14.05 23.03 -7.22
CA ASN A 33 -15.44 22.70 -7.53
C ASN A 33 -16.27 22.28 -6.31
N LEU A 34 -15.66 21.61 -5.33
CA LEU A 34 -16.36 21.03 -4.16
C LEU A 34 -16.08 21.79 -2.86
N LYS A 35 -15.69 23.07 -2.95
CA LYS A 35 -15.37 23.90 -1.77
C LYS A 35 -16.53 23.97 -0.77
N SER A 36 -17.75 24.16 -1.28
CA SER A 36 -18.97 24.30 -0.48
C SER A 36 -19.67 22.96 -0.19
N ALA A 37 -19.13 21.85 -0.70
CA ALA A 37 -19.75 20.54 -0.52
C ALA A 37 -19.60 20.04 0.93
N PRO A 38 -20.52 19.20 1.42
CA PRO A 38 -20.39 18.60 2.75
C PRO A 38 -19.15 17.68 2.82
N PRO A 39 -18.57 17.47 4.02
CA PRO A 39 -17.33 16.70 4.19
C PRO A 39 -17.38 15.29 3.59
N PHE A 40 -18.53 14.60 3.66
CA PHE A 40 -18.66 13.26 3.12
C PHE A 40 -18.52 13.22 1.59
N VAL A 41 -19.05 14.22 0.87
CA VAL A 41 -18.90 14.34 -0.60
C VAL A 41 -17.45 14.65 -0.96
N ARG A 42 -16.78 15.51 -0.20
CA ARG A 42 -15.36 15.80 -0.39
C ARG A 42 -14.51 14.55 -0.20
N LYS A 43 -14.77 13.77 0.85
CA LYS A 43 -14.09 12.49 1.09
C LYS A 43 -14.32 11.52 -0.06
N LEU A 44 -15.58 11.34 -0.49
CA LEU A 44 -15.93 10.46 -1.60
C LEU A 44 -15.15 10.85 -2.87
N ALA A 45 -15.16 12.12 -3.25
CA ALA A 45 -14.44 12.59 -4.44
C ALA A 45 -12.92 12.36 -4.37
N LEU A 46 -12.33 12.51 -3.18
CA LEU A 46 -10.90 12.23 -2.99
C LEU A 46 -10.60 10.73 -3.10
N ASP A 47 -11.46 9.90 -2.54
CA ASP A 47 -11.33 8.44 -2.59
C ASP A 47 -11.56 7.87 -3.99
N THR A 48 -12.38 8.53 -4.82
CA THR A 48 -12.65 8.09 -6.19
C THR A 48 -11.62 8.59 -7.20
N TYR A 49 -11.11 9.83 -7.07
CA TYR A 49 -10.27 10.43 -8.10
C TYR A 49 -8.79 10.55 -7.74
N VAL A 50 -8.48 10.84 -6.47
CA VAL A 50 -7.09 11.07 -6.03
C VAL A 50 -6.46 9.77 -5.54
N ARG A 51 -7.20 8.99 -4.75
CA ARG A 51 -6.68 7.76 -4.15
C ARG A 51 -6.22 6.73 -5.20
N PRO A 52 -6.97 6.43 -6.28
CA PRO A 52 -6.53 5.44 -7.26
C PRO A 52 -5.21 5.83 -7.94
N LYS A 53 -5.01 7.12 -8.23
CA LYS A 53 -3.77 7.63 -8.83
C LYS A 53 -2.54 7.41 -7.95
N LEU A 54 -2.70 7.55 -6.63
CA LEU A 54 -1.62 7.34 -5.66
C LEU A 54 -1.35 5.87 -5.33
N GLU A 55 -2.31 4.97 -5.58
CA GLU A 55 -2.24 3.58 -5.13
C GLU A 55 -2.15 2.57 -6.28
N TYR A 56 -2.38 3.01 -7.52
CA TYR A 56 -2.23 2.19 -8.72
C TYR A 56 -0.82 1.59 -8.81
N ALA A 57 -0.75 0.28 -9.02
CA ALA A 57 0.50 -0.49 -9.09
C ALA A 57 1.45 -0.30 -7.89
N SER A 58 0.96 0.16 -6.74
CA SER A 58 1.78 0.45 -5.55
C SER A 58 2.50 -0.78 -4.98
N THR A 59 2.07 -1.99 -5.34
CA THR A 59 2.79 -3.22 -5.01
C THR A 59 4.14 -3.32 -5.71
N ILE A 60 4.33 -2.66 -6.85
CA ILE A 60 5.55 -2.72 -7.67
C ILE A 60 6.53 -1.64 -7.24
N TRP A 61 6.09 -0.38 -7.17
CA TRP A 61 6.96 0.78 -6.96
C TRP A 61 7.15 1.20 -5.50
N ASN A 62 6.64 0.43 -4.53
CA ASN A 62 6.61 0.80 -3.11
C ASN A 62 7.98 1.29 -2.59
N PRO A 63 8.18 2.60 -2.38
CA PRO A 63 9.48 3.12 -2.00
C PRO A 63 9.73 2.83 -0.52
N HIS A 64 10.97 2.46 -0.19
CA HIS A 64 11.42 2.38 1.20
C HIS A 64 11.98 3.72 1.70
N GLN A 65 12.39 4.60 0.79
CA GLN A 65 13.01 5.87 1.13
C GLN A 65 11.99 6.81 1.79
N LEU A 66 12.32 7.28 3.00
CA LEU A 66 11.42 8.08 3.81
C LEU A 66 10.95 9.36 3.09
N TYR A 67 11.82 10.05 2.37
CA TYR A 67 11.43 11.27 1.62
C TYR A 67 10.39 11.00 0.52
N LEU A 68 10.39 9.81 -0.10
CA LEU A 68 9.39 9.42 -1.09
C LEU A 68 8.07 9.02 -0.44
N ILE A 69 8.14 8.44 0.76
CA ILE A 69 6.95 8.15 1.55
C ILE A 69 6.30 9.47 1.99
N THR A 70 7.09 10.44 2.48
CA THR A 70 6.56 11.73 2.93
C THR A 70 5.97 12.56 1.80
N THR A 71 6.50 12.51 0.57
CA THR A 71 5.89 13.20 -0.59
C THR A 71 4.52 12.63 -0.93
N LEU A 72 4.35 11.30 -0.90
CA LEU A 72 3.05 10.65 -1.09
C LEU A 72 2.07 11.01 0.03
N GLU A 73 2.52 10.99 1.27
CA GLU A 73 1.71 11.37 2.43
C GLU A 73 1.32 12.85 2.41
N ALA A 74 2.16 13.73 1.88
CA ALA A 74 1.85 15.15 1.77
C ALA A 74 0.63 15.44 0.88
N VAL A 75 0.38 14.63 -0.16
CA VAL A 75 -0.86 14.72 -0.96
C VAL A 75 -2.07 14.35 -0.09
N GLN A 76 -1.97 13.25 0.66
CA GLN A 76 -3.04 12.79 1.54
C GLN A 76 -3.31 13.75 2.71
N ASN A 77 -2.27 14.37 3.26
CA ASN A 77 -2.38 15.38 4.33
C ASN A 77 -3.16 16.60 3.83
N ARG A 78 -2.86 17.07 2.62
CA ARG A 78 -3.60 18.17 1.98
C ARG A 78 -5.05 17.80 1.70
N ALA A 79 -5.30 16.55 1.29
CA ALA A 79 -6.65 16.02 1.09
C ALA A 79 -7.44 15.95 2.41
N ALA A 80 -6.84 15.44 3.49
CA ALA A 80 -7.47 15.37 4.82
C ALA A 80 -7.87 16.76 5.34
N ARG A 81 -6.98 17.76 5.24
CA ARG A 81 -7.28 19.15 5.60
C ARG A 81 -8.43 19.73 4.77
N PHE A 82 -8.48 19.40 3.47
CA PHE A 82 -9.59 19.83 2.63
C PHE A 82 -10.92 19.21 3.05
N ILE A 83 -10.96 17.95 3.49
CA ILE A 83 -12.20 17.32 3.97
C ILE A 83 -12.68 17.97 5.27
N SER A 84 -11.77 18.22 6.21
CA SER A 84 -12.14 18.75 7.52
C SER A 84 -12.43 20.27 7.52
N SER A 85 -12.20 20.97 6.40
CA SER A 85 -12.24 22.44 6.32
C SER A 85 -11.34 23.16 7.34
N THR A 86 -10.39 22.46 7.96
CA THR A 86 -9.56 23.04 9.02
C THR A 86 -8.33 23.69 8.39
N CYS A 87 -8.24 25.01 8.47
CA CYS A 87 -7.06 25.77 8.05
C CYS A 87 -6.00 25.88 9.16
N ASP A 88 -6.34 25.49 10.39
CA ASP A 88 -5.45 25.68 11.53
C ASP A 88 -4.21 24.78 11.46
N PHE A 89 -3.05 25.41 11.58
CA PHE A 89 -1.77 24.72 11.58
C PHE A 89 -1.54 23.93 12.89
N SER A 90 -2.22 24.33 13.97
CA SER A 90 -2.13 23.71 15.30
C SER A 90 -2.77 22.32 15.38
N PHE A 91 -3.71 22.00 14.49
CA PHE A 91 -4.34 20.67 14.48
C PHE A 91 -3.39 19.61 13.90
N SER A 92 -3.19 18.54 14.65
CA SER A 92 -2.40 17.40 14.18
C SER A 92 -3.12 16.70 13.02
N VAL A 93 -2.41 16.56 11.90
CA VAL A 93 -2.95 15.89 10.70
C VAL A 93 -3.22 14.40 10.98
N SER A 94 -2.47 13.80 11.91
CA SER A 94 -2.70 12.44 12.39
C SER A 94 -4.08 12.31 13.05
N ALA A 95 -4.50 13.25 13.92
CA ALA A 95 -5.83 13.23 14.51
C ALA A 95 -6.94 13.47 13.48
N LEU A 96 -6.70 14.30 12.47
CA LEU A 96 -7.66 14.49 11.38
C LEU A 96 -7.85 13.19 10.58
N LYS A 97 -6.77 12.47 10.28
CA LYS A 97 -6.85 11.19 9.56
C LYS A 97 -7.61 10.12 10.35
N THR A 98 -7.40 10.05 11.68
CA THR A 98 -8.14 9.09 12.53
C THR A 98 -9.62 9.43 12.58
N GLN A 99 -9.99 10.71 12.75
CA GLN A 99 -11.37 11.17 12.69
C GLN A 99 -12.03 10.87 11.33
N LEU A 100 -11.29 11.03 10.24
CA LEU A 100 -11.77 10.79 8.88
C LEU A 100 -11.76 9.32 8.46
N THR A 101 -11.41 8.38 9.37
CA THR A 101 -11.21 6.95 9.08
C THR A 101 -10.31 6.70 7.87
N MET A 102 -9.33 7.59 7.65
CA MET A 102 -8.31 7.42 6.62
C MET A 102 -7.25 6.47 7.16
N SER A 103 -7.29 5.21 6.72
CA SER A 103 -6.21 4.26 7.02
C SER A 103 -4.85 4.80 6.56
N SER A 104 -3.76 4.36 7.19
CA SER A 104 -2.43 4.75 6.72
C SER A 104 -2.21 4.26 5.29
N SER A 105 -1.59 5.09 4.43
CA SER A 105 -1.21 4.69 3.07
C SER A 105 -0.32 3.45 3.09
N GLN A 106 0.59 3.38 4.07
CA GLN A 106 1.49 2.25 4.24
C GLN A 106 0.73 0.96 4.54
N LEU A 107 -0.27 1.03 5.42
CA LEU A 107 -1.12 -0.13 5.73
C LEU A 107 -1.86 -0.61 4.48
N ARG A 108 -2.45 0.31 3.70
CA ARG A 108 -3.14 -0.07 2.45
C ARG A 108 -2.20 -0.69 1.42
N ARG A 109 -1.00 -0.15 1.24
CA ARG A 109 0.02 -0.74 0.36
C ARG A 109 0.42 -2.14 0.82
N LYS A 110 0.63 -2.31 2.13
CA LYS A 110 0.92 -3.62 2.74
C LYS A 110 -0.19 -4.63 2.49
N VAL A 111 -1.46 -4.23 2.66
CA VAL A 111 -2.63 -5.07 2.32
C VAL A 111 -2.64 -5.43 0.83
N SER A 112 -2.40 -4.46 -0.06
CA SER A 112 -2.34 -4.72 -1.51
C SER A 112 -1.21 -5.68 -1.88
N GLN A 113 -0.05 -5.56 -1.24
CA GLN A 113 1.10 -6.45 -1.42
C GLN A 113 0.77 -7.88 -1.00
N LEU A 114 0.20 -8.05 0.20
CA LEU A 114 -0.23 -9.35 0.70
C LEU A 114 -1.34 -9.98 -0.16
N ARG A 115 -2.30 -9.18 -0.65
CA ARG A 115 -3.33 -9.65 -1.59
C ARG A 115 -2.74 -10.15 -2.91
N LEU A 116 -1.75 -9.44 -3.46
CA LEU A 116 -1.07 -9.87 -4.68
C LEU A 116 -0.31 -11.19 -4.45
N ASN A 117 0.39 -11.31 -3.31
CA ASN A 117 1.09 -12.54 -2.94
C ASN A 117 0.13 -13.72 -2.72
N HIS A 118 -0.99 -13.49 -2.05
CA HIS A 118 -2.08 -14.46 -1.88
C HIS A 118 -2.58 -14.98 -3.24
N LYS A 119 -2.83 -14.06 -4.17
CA LYS A 119 -3.28 -14.40 -5.53
C LYS A 119 -2.23 -15.23 -6.27
N ILE A 120 -0.95 -14.87 -6.17
CA ILE A 120 0.14 -15.67 -6.76
C ILE A 120 0.17 -17.07 -6.13
N TYR A 121 0.07 -17.16 -4.81
CA TYR A 121 0.19 -18.41 -4.08
C TYR A 121 -0.95 -19.40 -4.33
N TYR A 122 -2.20 -18.93 -4.46
CA TYR A 122 -3.37 -19.80 -4.60
C TYR A 122 -3.95 -19.88 -6.01
N HIS A 123 -3.79 -18.85 -6.83
CA HIS A 123 -4.52 -18.72 -8.09
C HIS A 123 -3.63 -18.65 -9.33
N ILE A 124 -2.30 -18.60 -9.18
CA ILE A 124 -1.37 -18.55 -10.33
C ILE A 124 -0.25 -19.59 -10.16
N PRO A 125 -0.48 -20.86 -10.55
CA PRO A 125 0.47 -21.96 -10.33
C PRO A 125 1.87 -21.69 -10.91
N ASP A 126 1.95 -21.19 -12.14
CA ASP A 126 3.22 -20.96 -12.84
C ASP A 126 4.10 -19.93 -12.12
N LEU A 127 3.49 -18.85 -11.63
CA LEU A 127 4.20 -17.83 -10.85
C LEU A 127 4.54 -18.32 -9.45
N LYS A 128 3.67 -19.14 -8.83
CA LYS A 128 3.96 -19.75 -7.53
C LYS A 128 5.22 -20.60 -7.60
N THR A 129 5.31 -21.53 -8.56
CA THR A 129 6.46 -22.44 -8.67
C THR A 129 7.75 -21.70 -9.00
N THR A 130 7.65 -20.59 -9.75
CA THR A 130 8.81 -19.81 -10.18
C THR A 130 9.29 -18.82 -9.10
N LEU A 131 8.37 -18.16 -8.39
CA LEU A 131 8.68 -17.05 -7.48
C LEU A 131 8.64 -17.42 -6.00
N LEU A 132 7.83 -18.43 -5.61
CA LEU A 132 7.54 -18.76 -4.22
C LEU A 132 8.00 -20.20 -3.92
N LEU A 133 9.30 -20.35 -3.67
CA LEU A 133 9.92 -21.63 -3.36
C LEU A 133 9.50 -22.15 -1.96
N PRO A 134 9.38 -23.47 -1.78
CA PRO A 134 9.12 -24.06 -0.47
C PRO A 134 10.31 -23.83 0.48
N PRO A 135 10.07 -23.69 1.79
CA PRO A 135 11.12 -23.45 2.78
C PRO A 135 12.03 -24.68 2.93
N ASP A 136 13.33 -24.45 3.12
CA ASP A 136 14.31 -25.54 3.29
C ASP A 136 14.11 -26.31 4.61
N ARG A 137 13.55 -25.64 5.63
CA ARG A 137 13.21 -26.23 6.93
C ARG A 137 11.86 -25.67 7.40
N THR A 138 11.01 -26.55 7.93
CA THR A 138 9.72 -26.18 8.51
C THR A 138 9.75 -26.38 10.01
N SER A 139 9.27 -25.39 10.76
CA SER A 139 9.06 -25.48 12.21
C SER A 139 7.69 -24.91 12.54
N SER A 140 6.75 -25.74 12.97
CA SER A 140 5.40 -25.29 13.32
C SER A 140 5.35 -24.26 14.45
N ARG A 141 6.44 -24.14 15.24
CA ARG A 141 6.57 -23.13 16.30
C ARG A 141 6.97 -21.75 15.78
N LEU A 142 7.73 -21.69 14.69
CA LEU A 142 8.30 -20.45 14.16
C LEU A 142 7.63 -20.01 12.85
N ASN A 143 7.02 -20.96 12.14
CA ASN A 143 6.53 -20.81 10.79
C ASN A 143 5.04 -21.12 10.75
N ASN A 144 4.30 -20.35 9.95
CA ASN A 144 2.94 -20.69 9.58
C ASN A 144 2.88 -21.90 8.63
N VAL A 145 1.67 -22.45 8.42
CA VAL A 145 1.46 -23.66 7.61
C VAL A 145 1.82 -23.45 6.13
N CYS A 146 1.72 -22.22 5.64
CA CYS A 146 1.96 -21.85 4.24
C CYS A 146 3.24 -21.04 4.05
N THR A 147 4.30 -21.31 4.84
CA THR A 147 5.53 -20.53 4.75
C THR A 147 6.21 -20.67 3.40
N ILE A 148 6.81 -19.58 2.98
CA ILE A 148 7.56 -19.46 1.72
C ILE A 148 9.03 -19.24 2.06
N LYS A 149 9.94 -19.79 1.26
CA LYS A 149 11.38 -19.58 1.43
C LYS A 149 11.71 -18.08 1.33
N CYS A 150 12.33 -17.54 2.38
CA CYS A 150 12.82 -16.17 2.35
C CYS A 150 13.92 -16.02 1.30
N ILE A 151 13.83 -14.96 0.51
CA ILE A 151 14.84 -14.56 -0.47
C ILE A 151 15.52 -13.28 0.00
N PHE A 152 16.83 -13.21 -0.22
CA PHE A 152 17.65 -12.05 0.14
C PHE A 152 18.66 -11.78 -0.97
N GLY A 153 19.00 -10.52 -1.15
CA GLY A 153 20.04 -10.06 -2.06
C GLY A 153 21.02 -9.12 -1.35
N SER A 154 22.09 -8.77 -2.05
CA SER A 154 23.15 -7.89 -1.53
C SER A 154 22.73 -6.42 -1.44
N THR A 155 21.64 -6.01 -2.12
CA THR A 155 21.22 -4.61 -2.19
C THR A 155 19.91 -4.36 -1.45
N ASN A 156 19.81 -3.19 -0.81
CA ASN A 156 18.57 -2.72 -0.22
C ASN A 156 17.45 -2.55 -1.26
N ALA A 157 17.80 -2.16 -2.49
CA ALA A 157 16.83 -2.04 -3.59
C ALA A 157 16.11 -3.38 -3.85
N PHE A 158 16.87 -4.49 -3.89
CA PHE A 158 16.28 -5.81 -4.02
C PHE A 158 15.50 -6.21 -2.77
N ASN A 159 16.10 -6.13 -1.58
CA ASN A 159 15.47 -6.57 -0.32
C ASN A 159 14.20 -5.78 0.05
N ARG A 160 14.04 -4.56 -0.48
CA ARG A 160 12.86 -3.71 -0.31
C ARG A 160 11.92 -3.74 -1.51
N SER A 161 12.20 -4.57 -2.51
CA SER A 161 11.30 -4.79 -3.65
C SER A 161 10.11 -5.67 -3.25
N PHE A 162 9.15 -5.79 -4.16
CA PHE A 162 7.90 -6.52 -3.92
C PHE A 162 8.09 -7.94 -3.35
N ILE A 163 8.89 -8.80 -3.99
CA ILE A 163 8.91 -10.24 -3.67
C ILE A 163 9.52 -10.52 -2.29
N PRO A 164 10.74 -10.06 -1.95
CA PRO A 164 11.34 -10.34 -0.64
C PRO A 164 10.47 -9.82 0.50
N GLN A 165 9.92 -8.62 0.33
CA GLN A 165 9.06 -7.99 1.32
C GLN A 165 7.71 -8.67 1.45
N ALA A 166 7.10 -9.10 0.33
CA ALA A 166 5.83 -9.82 0.35
C ALA A 166 5.96 -11.18 1.04
N ILE A 167 7.07 -11.89 0.82
CA ILE A 167 7.38 -13.16 1.49
C ILE A 167 7.60 -12.94 2.99
N SER A 168 8.37 -11.92 3.36
CA SER A 168 8.61 -11.60 4.77
C SER A 168 7.32 -11.26 5.50
N ASP A 169 6.47 -10.41 4.91
CA ASP A 169 5.18 -10.05 5.47
C ASP A 169 4.23 -11.26 5.53
N TRP A 170 4.20 -12.09 4.50
CA TRP A 170 3.39 -13.33 4.47
C TRP A 170 3.79 -14.32 5.56
N ASN A 171 5.10 -14.53 5.76
CA ASN A 171 5.61 -15.45 6.77
C ASN A 171 5.33 -14.96 8.20
N SER A 172 5.17 -13.65 8.40
CA SER A 172 4.76 -13.09 9.70
C SER A 172 3.27 -13.28 10.02
N LEU A 173 2.44 -13.65 9.04
CA LEU A 173 1.01 -13.84 9.27
C LEU A 173 0.74 -15.16 10.03
N PRO A 174 -0.26 -15.17 10.93
CA PRO A 174 -0.74 -16.40 11.57
C PRO A 174 -1.26 -17.44 10.56
N SER A 175 -1.13 -18.72 10.93
CA SER A 175 -1.66 -19.84 10.15
C SER A 175 -3.15 -19.72 9.85
N SER A 176 -3.95 -19.12 10.73
CA SER A 176 -5.39 -18.92 10.53
C SER A 176 -5.72 -17.96 9.38
N ILE A 177 -4.80 -17.05 9.02
CA ILE A 177 -5.01 -16.08 7.95
C ILE A 177 -4.49 -16.64 6.62
N VAL A 178 -3.30 -17.24 6.62
CA VAL A 178 -2.68 -17.70 5.37
C VAL A 178 -3.40 -18.88 4.72
N THR A 179 -4.18 -19.66 5.47
CA THR A 179 -4.97 -20.79 4.95
C THR A 179 -6.27 -20.38 4.26
N ILE A 180 -6.67 -19.10 4.36
CA ILE A 180 -7.89 -18.61 3.74
C ILE A 180 -7.72 -18.62 2.22
N LEU A 181 -8.59 -19.37 1.52
CA LEU A 181 -8.58 -19.49 0.06
C LEU A 181 -9.29 -18.33 -0.63
N ASP A 182 -10.39 -17.83 -0.04
CA ASP A 182 -11.15 -16.73 -0.62
C ASP A 182 -10.41 -15.39 -0.49
N SER A 183 -10.38 -14.61 -1.57
CA SER A 183 -9.62 -13.36 -1.61
C SER A 183 -10.26 -12.23 -0.79
N ALA A 184 -11.60 -12.21 -0.69
CA ALA A 184 -12.31 -11.19 0.07
C ALA A 184 -12.14 -11.44 1.57
N ASP A 185 -12.30 -12.69 2.00
CA ASP A 185 -12.11 -13.13 3.38
C ASP A 185 -10.65 -12.98 3.84
N PHE A 186 -9.70 -13.36 2.99
CA PHE A 186 -8.28 -13.15 3.28
C PHE A 186 -8.00 -11.67 3.52
N SER A 187 -8.56 -10.81 2.66
CA SER A 187 -8.35 -9.38 2.81
C SER A 187 -8.97 -8.79 4.07
N SER A 188 -10.16 -9.23 4.47
CA SER A 188 -10.81 -8.69 5.67
C SER A 188 -10.00 -9.09 6.91
N ALA A 189 -9.56 -10.35 6.98
CA ALA A 189 -8.70 -10.88 8.04
C ALA A 189 -7.36 -10.14 8.14
N VAL A 190 -6.67 -9.92 7.02
CA VAL A 190 -5.40 -9.17 7.00
C VAL A 190 -5.58 -7.72 7.48
N LYS A 191 -6.65 -7.04 7.05
CA LYS A 191 -6.92 -5.66 7.47
C LYS A 191 -7.14 -5.58 8.97
N LEU A 192 -7.89 -6.53 9.55
CA LEU A 192 -8.11 -6.61 10.99
C LEU A 192 -6.79 -6.86 11.73
N HIS A 193 -6.01 -7.84 11.30
CA HIS A 193 -4.72 -8.17 11.91
C HIS A 193 -3.75 -6.99 11.92
N LEU A 194 -3.63 -6.27 10.78
CA LEU A 194 -2.77 -5.09 10.66
C LEU A 194 -3.32 -3.84 11.36
N SER A 195 -4.56 -3.85 11.83
CA SER A 195 -5.14 -2.74 12.60
C SER A 195 -4.98 -2.91 14.11
N CYS A 196 -4.76 -4.14 14.57
CA CYS A 196 -4.53 -4.47 15.98
C CYS A 196 -3.05 -4.33 16.40
N HIS A 197 -2.13 -4.19 15.44
CA HIS A 197 -0.69 -4.02 15.63
C HIS A 197 -0.23 -2.70 15.03
#